data_AF-A0A8I2C0X3-F1
#
_entry.id   AF-A0A8I2C0X3-F1
#
_cell.length_a   1.000
_cell.length_b   1.000
_cell.length_c   1.000
_cell.angle_alpha   90.00
_cell.angle_beta   90.00
_cell.angle_gamma   90.00
#
_symmetry.space_group_name_H-M   'P 1'
#
loop_
_entity.id
_entity.type
_entity.pdbx_description
1 polymer ?
#
loop_
_entity_poly.entity_id
_entity_poly.type
_entity_poly.pdbx_seq_one_letter_code
_entity_poly.pdbx_strand_id
1 'polypeptide(L)'
;MRSYLSADGPRKHRFYEAVEGASAACRPVIDPLAEDAQIARATANAALEIVKSRGHRQKDGADHLALFVTDAYATVTMAYRRAAGTYTIDQEMQQLGTAAVHLLTMATSYMTAQPQPKIPDEDAASCATD
;
A
#
# COMPACT_ATOMS: atom_id res chain seq x y z
N MET A 1 4.70 -3.82 9.42
CA MET A 1 3.78 -4.99 9.29
C MET A 1 3.11 -5.43 10.58
N ARG A 2 3.57 -4.97 11.75
CA ARG A 2 3.09 -5.48 13.03
C ARG A 2 1.60 -5.20 13.23
N SER A 3 1.09 -4.09 12.69
CA SER A 3 -0.32 -3.72 12.71
C SER A 3 -1.22 -4.68 11.92
N TYR A 4 -0.71 -5.30 10.86
CA TYR A 4 -1.47 -6.30 10.09
C TYR A 4 -1.58 -7.63 10.85
N LEU A 5 -0.49 -8.07 11.49
CA LEU A 5 -0.46 -9.33 12.24
C LEU A 5 -1.35 -9.30 13.48
N SER A 6 -1.56 -8.13 14.08
CA SER A 6 -2.43 -7.93 15.26
C SER A 6 -3.86 -7.50 14.93
N ALA A 7 -4.19 -7.31 13.64
CA ALA A 7 -5.51 -6.86 13.21
C ALA A 7 -6.54 -8.01 13.14
N ASP A 8 -7.79 -7.68 13.48
CA ASP A 8 -8.97 -8.51 13.17
C ASP A 8 -9.42 -8.31 11.72
N GLY A 9 -10.43 -9.06 11.27
CA GLY A 9 -10.92 -9.03 9.88
C GLY A 9 -11.17 -7.62 9.32
N PRO A 10 -11.99 -6.78 9.98
CA PRO A 10 -12.24 -5.41 9.52
C PRO A 10 -10.99 -4.52 9.53
N ARG A 11 -10.08 -4.67 10.50
CA ARG A 11 -8.82 -3.91 10.52
C ARG A 11 -7.83 -4.38 9.47
N LYS A 12 -7.83 -5.66 9.10
CA LYS A 12 -7.04 -6.18 7.97
C LYS A 12 -7.51 -5.59 6.65
N HIS A 13 -8.82 -5.38 6.49
CA HIS A 13 -9.36 -4.70 5.31
C HIS A 13 -8.83 -3.27 5.18
N ARG A 14 -8.92 -2.46 6.25
CA ARG A 14 -8.35 -1.10 6.26
C ARG A 14 -6.83 -1.10 6.04
N PHE A 15 -6.14 -2.13 6.50
CA PHE A 15 -4.71 -2.28 6.22
C PHE A 15 -4.45 -2.51 4.72
N TYR A 16 -5.26 -3.32 4.03
CA TYR A 16 -5.13 -3.50 2.59
C TYR A 16 -5.39 -2.21 1.82
N GLU A 17 -6.38 -1.41 2.22
CA GLU A 17 -6.66 -0.10 1.61
C GLU A 17 -5.44 0.82 1.78
N ALA A 18 -4.86 0.84 2.98
CA ALA A 18 -3.67 1.64 3.24
C ALA A 18 -2.46 1.17 2.43
N VAL A 19 -2.29 -0.14 2.21
CA VAL A 19 -1.18 -0.70 1.39
C VAL A 19 -1.36 -0.38 -0.08
N GLU A 20 -2.56 -0.54 -0.63
CA GLU A 20 -2.87 -0.19 -2.02
C GLU A 20 -2.67 1.31 -2.25
N GLY A 21 -3.26 2.14 -1.39
CA GLY A 21 -3.13 3.59 -1.49
C GLY A 21 -1.69 4.07 -1.33
N ALA A 22 -0.91 3.46 -0.43
CA ALA A 22 0.52 3.75 -0.29
C ALA A 22 1.32 3.34 -1.54
N SER A 23 0.98 2.20 -2.15
CA SER A 23 1.62 1.75 -3.39
C SER A 23 1.33 2.72 -4.55
N ALA A 24 0.07 3.10 -4.72
CA ALA A 24 -0.34 4.06 -5.74
C ALA A 24 0.31 5.43 -5.55
N ALA A 25 0.35 5.94 -4.31
CA ALA A 25 0.96 7.23 -3.98
C ALA A 25 2.49 7.28 -4.19
N CYS A 26 3.17 6.13 -4.13
CA CYS A 26 4.62 6.04 -4.31
C CYS A 26 5.04 5.72 -5.73
N ARG A 27 4.09 5.36 -6.61
CA ARG A 27 4.41 4.95 -7.97
C ARG A 27 4.95 6.14 -8.76
N PRO A 28 6.16 6.04 -9.34
CA PRO A 28 6.72 7.14 -10.13
C PRO A 28 5.92 7.33 -11.42
N VAL A 29 6.05 8.51 -12.02
CA VAL A 29 5.67 8.69 -13.42
C VAL A 29 6.52 7.72 -14.24
N ILE A 30 5.86 6.84 -14.99
CA ILE A 30 6.53 5.76 -15.71
C ILE A 30 7.16 6.33 -16.98
N ASP A 31 8.47 6.24 -17.06
CA ASP A 31 9.18 6.30 -18.32
C ASP A 31 8.93 4.96 -19.07
N PRO A 32 8.41 4.99 -20.31
CA PRO A 32 8.19 3.79 -21.11
C PRO A 32 9.43 2.92 -21.32
N LEU A 33 10.64 3.47 -21.11
CA LEU A 33 11.91 2.77 -21.24
C LEU A 33 12.48 2.29 -19.89
N ALA A 34 11.86 2.63 -18.76
CA ALA A 34 12.36 2.21 -17.46
C ALA A 34 12.13 0.70 -17.24
N GLU A 35 13.18 0.02 -16.79
CA GLU A 35 13.09 -1.38 -16.39
C GLU A 35 12.24 -1.54 -15.12
N ASP A 36 11.57 -2.67 -14.97
CA ASP A 36 10.75 -2.99 -13.79
C ASP A 36 11.52 -2.84 -12.47
N ALA A 37 12.81 -3.22 -12.45
CA ALA A 37 13.66 -3.09 -11.28
C ALA A 37 13.94 -1.62 -10.92
N GLN A 38 14.00 -0.73 -11.90
CA GLN A 38 14.19 0.72 -11.69
C GLN A 38 12.91 1.35 -11.17
N ILE A 39 11.76 1.00 -11.75
CA ILE A 39 10.44 1.43 -11.27
C ILE A 39 10.24 0.96 -9.83
N ALA A 40 10.51 -0.31 -9.54
CA ALA A 40 10.41 -0.86 -8.19
C ALA A 40 11.31 -0.11 -7.20
N ARG A 41 12.55 0.17 -7.57
CA ARG A 41 13.49 0.90 -6.72
C ARG A 41 13.01 2.32 -6.43
N ALA A 42 12.51 3.03 -7.43
CA ALA A 42 11.96 4.37 -7.27
C ALA A 42 10.75 4.38 -6.32
N THR A 43 9.79 3.45 -6.52
CA THR A 43 8.62 3.29 -5.64
C THR A 43 9.04 3.01 -4.20
N ALA A 44 10.00 2.09 -4.00
CA ALA A 44 10.52 1.78 -2.68
C ALA A 44 11.16 2.98 -1.98
N ASN A 45 11.92 3.78 -2.73
CA ASN A 45 12.58 4.96 -2.17
C ASN A 45 11.55 6.02 -1.76
N ALA A 46 10.54 6.29 -2.59
CA ALA A 46 9.45 7.21 -2.24
C ALA A 46 8.71 6.77 -0.96
N ALA A 47 8.38 5.48 -0.86
CA ALA A 47 7.72 4.92 0.32
C ALA A 47 8.59 5.05 1.58
N LEU A 48 9.90 4.80 1.46
CA LEU A 48 10.83 4.91 2.58
C LEU A 48 10.94 6.34 3.12
N GLU A 49 10.97 7.34 2.25
CA GLU A 49 11.04 8.75 2.70
C GLU A 49 9.80 9.15 3.51
N ILE A 50 8.64 8.61 3.18
CA ILE A 50 7.41 8.79 3.95
C ILE A 50 7.52 8.10 5.32
N VAL A 51 8.04 6.86 5.38
CA VAL A 51 8.28 6.15 6.64
C VAL A 51 9.22 6.94 7.54
N LYS A 52 10.36 7.42 7.02
CA LYS A 52 11.32 8.23 7.78
C LYS A 52 10.69 9.53 8.28
N SER A 53 9.97 10.24 7.42
CA SER A 53 9.30 11.50 7.76
C SER A 53 8.25 11.31 8.87
N ARG A 54 7.55 10.17 8.87
CA ARG A 54 6.56 9.82 9.92
C ARG A 54 7.21 9.32 11.19
N GLY A 55 8.28 8.54 11.10
CA GLY A 55 9.07 8.08 12.26
C GLY A 55 9.66 9.23 13.07
N HIS A 56 10.14 10.28 12.40
CA HIS A 56 10.61 11.50 13.08
C HIS A 56 9.49 12.32 13.74
N ARG A 57 8.23 12.17 13.28
CA ARG A 57 7.07 12.90 13.83
C ARG A 57 6.28 12.11 14.87
N GLN A 58 6.65 10.86 15.14
CA GLN A 58 6.00 10.03 16.13
C GLN A 58 6.37 10.51 17.54
N LYS A 59 5.63 11.50 18.05
CA LYS A 59 5.57 11.83 19.48
C LYS A 59 4.56 10.93 20.17
N ASP A 60 4.79 10.69 21.46
CA ASP A 60 3.94 9.87 22.34
C ASP A 60 2.45 10.20 22.14
N GLY A 61 1.67 9.21 21.68
CA GLY A 61 0.24 9.36 21.38
C GLY A 61 -0.17 9.22 19.92
N ALA A 62 0.69 8.68 19.04
CA ALA A 62 0.29 8.39 17.65
C ALA A 62 -0.96 7.49 17.61
N ASP A 63 -2.03 8.02 17.01
CA ASP A 63 -3.28 7.29 16.78
C ASP A 63 -3.00 5.98 16.02
N HIS A 64 -3.77 4.94 16.33
CA HIS A 64 -3.67 3.64 15.66
C HIS A 64 -3.69 3.79 14.14
N LEU A 65 -4.50 4.70 13.58
CA LEU A 65 -4.50 4.95 12.14
C LEU A 65 -3.13 5.41 11.60
N ALA A 66 -2.41 6.26 12.33
CA ALA A 66 -1.08 6.72 11.93
C ALA A 66 -0.06 5.57 11.92
N LEU A 67 -0.19 4.63 12.87
CA LEU A 67 0.60 3.39 12.90
C LEU A 67 0.28 2.48 11.71
N PHE A 68 -1.01 2.28 11.41
CA PHE A 68 -1.46 1.50 10.26
C PHE A 68 -0.88 2.03 8.94
N VAL A 69 -0.97 3.34 8.71
CA VAL A 69 -0.46 3.94 7.48
C VAL A 69 1.07 3.86 7.41
N THR A 70 1.77 4.11 8.51
CA THR A 70 3.25 3.99 8.54
C THR A 70 3.70 2.55 8.25
N ASP A 71 3.02 1.57 8.85
CA ASP A 71 3.27 0.15 8.58
C ASP A 71 2.95 -0.24 7.13
N ALA A 72 1.96 0.39 6.50
CA ALA A 72 1.64 0.18 5.10
C ALA A 72 2.75 0.69 4.17
N TYR A 73 3.25 1.91 4.37
CA TYR A 73 4.40 2.42 3.61
C TYR A 73 5.67 1.58 3.84
N ALA A 74 5.87 1.06 5.06
CA ALA A 74 6.98 0.14 5.34
C ALA A 74 6.81 -1.18 4.58
N THR A 75 5.59 -1.74 4.50
CA THR A 75 5.29 -2.92 3.68
C THR A 75 5.60 -2.67 2.20
N VAL A 76 5.12 -1.55 1.63
CA VAL A 76 5.39 -1.15 0.24
C VAL A 76 6.89 -1.03 -0.01
N THR A 77 7.63 -0.38 0.90
CA THR A 77 9.09 -0.25 0.83
C THR A 77 9.76 -1.62 0.74
N MET A 78 9.40 -2.55 1.63
CA MET A 78 10.00 -3.90 1.68
C MET A 78 9.66 -4.72 0.43
N ALA A 79 8.41 -4.66 -0.02
CA ALA A 79 7.94 -5.39 -1.20
C ALA A 79 8.69 -4.96 -2.47
N TYR A 80 8.76 -3.64 -2.70
CA TYR A 80 9.42 -3.12 -3.89
C TYR A 80 10.94 -3.20 -3.84
N ARG A 81 11.58 -3.15 -2.66
CA ARG A 81 13.01 -3.48 -2.52
C ARG A 81 13.31 -4.93 -2.89
N ARG A 82 12.43 -5.86 -2.51
CA ARG A 82 12.53 -7.28 -2.90
C ARG A 82 12.38 -7.44 -4.40
N ALA A 83 11.44 -6.73 -5.03
CA ALA A 83 11.23 -6.73 -6.48
C ALA A 83 12.42 -6.12 -7.24
N ALA A 84 13.04 -5.07 -6.69
CA ALA A 84 14.24 -4.44 -7.25
C ALA A 84 15.54 -5.24 -7.05
N GLY A 85 15.47 -6.45 -6.46
CA GLY A 85 16.63 -7.31 -6.21
C GLY A 85 17.55 -6.83 -5.08
N THR A 86 17.04 -6.02 -4.13
CA THR A 86 17.88 -5.41 -3.07
C THR A 86 18.32 -6.42 -2.00
N TYR A 87 17.53 -7.48 -1.76
CA TYR A 87 17.74 -8.43 -0.65
C TYR A 87 18.30 -9.77 -1.13
N THR A 88 19.20 -9.77 -2.12
CA THR A 88 19.76 -11.01 -2.69
C THR A 88 20.76 -11.72 -1.79
N ILE A 89 21.39 -11.00 -0.86
CA ILE A 89 22.44 -11.51 0.03
C ILE A 89 21.88 -11.77 1.44
N ASP A 90 20.98 -10.93 1.91
CA ASP A 90 20.41 -11.00 3.25
C ASP A 90 19.15 -11.88 3.26
N GLN A 91 19.29 -13.10 3.79
CA GLN A 91 18.23 -14.11 3.83
C GLN A 91 17.02 -13.68 4.67
N GLU A 92 17.25 -12.99 5.79
CA GLU A 92 16.16 -12.51 6.66
C GLU A 92 15.37 -11.43 5.92
N MET A 93 16.06 -10.47 5.30
CA MET A 93 15.43 -9.43 4.51
C MET A 93 14.76 -9.99 3.25
N GLN A 94 15.28 -11.09 2.68
CA GLN A 94 14.65 -11.78 1.57
C GLN A 94 13.31 -12.41 1.98
N GLN A 95 13.25 -13.05 3.14
CA GLN A 95 12.02 -13.64 3.69
C GLN A 95 11.00 -12.55 4.02
N LEU A 96 11.45 -11.50 4.73
CA LEU A 96 10.60 -10.36 5.07
C LEU A 96 10.06 -9.67 3.81
N GLY A 97 10.92 -9.46 2.82
CA GLY A 97 10.53 -8.91 1.53
C GLY A 97 9.54 -9.80 0.77
N THR A 98 9.67 -11.12 0.85
CA THR A 98 8.74 -12.07 0.22
C THR A 98 7.37 -12.02 0.89
N ALA A 99 7.33 -11.97 2.22
CA ALA A 99 6.08 -11.75 2.96
C ALA A 99 5.44 -10.40 2.59
N ALA A 100 6.26 -9.36 2.38
CA ALA A 100 5.79 -8.04 1.95
C ALA A 100 5.17 -8.05 0.57
N VAL A 101 5.82 -8.71 -0.40
CA VAL A 101 5.27 -8.88 -1.74
C VAL A 101 3.95 -9.63 -1.67
N HIS A 102 3.88 -10.73 -0.90
CA HIS A 102 2.64 -11.48 -0.76
C HIS A 102 1.51 -10.62 -0.20
N LEU A 103 1.80 -9.84 0.84
CA LEU A 103 0.82 -8.94 1.45
C LEU A 103 0.36 -7.83 0.50
N LEU A 104 1.28 -7.25 -0.27
CA LEU A 104 0.97 -6.27 -1.31
C LEU A 104 0.08 -6.88 -2.39
N THR A 105 0.41 -8.08 -2.87
CA THR A 105 -0.41 -8.80 -3.86
C THR A 105 -1.82 -9.07 -3.32
N MET A 106 -1.94 -9.54 -2.08
CA MET A 106 -3.25 -9.73 -1.44
C MET A 106 -4.04 -8.43 -1.38
N ALA A 107 -3.40 -7.32 -0.97
CA ALA A 107 -4.04 -6.01 -0.89
C ALA A 107 -4.55 -5.55 -2.27
N THR A 108 -3.71 -5.59 -3.30
CA THR A 108 -4.06 -5.20 -4.66
C THR A 108 -5.19 -6.08 -5.21
N SER A 109 -5.05 -7.41 -5.14
CA SER A 109 -6.08 -8.33 -5.63
C SER A 109 -7.41 -8.12 -4.95
N TYR A 110 -7.39 -7.91 -3.63
CA TYR A 110 -8.59 -7.66 -2.85
C TYR A 110 -9.27 -6.34 -3.26
N MET A 111 -8.50 -5.27 -3.50
CA MET A 111 -9.05 -3.99 -3.98
C MET A 111 -9.62 -4.09 -5.39
N THR A 112 -8.99 -4.86 -6.28
CA THR A 112 -9.53 -5.11 -7.62
C THR A 112 -10.77 -6.00 -7.63
N ALA A 113 -10.96 -6.82 -6.59
CA ALA A 113 -12.11 -7.72 -6.46
C ALA A 113 -13.30 -7.07 -5.73
N GLN A 114 -13.11 -5.91 -5.10
CA GLN A 114 -14.20 -5.16 -4.47
C GLN A 114 -15.07 -4.53 -5.58
N PRO A 115 -16.40 -4.77 -5.60
CA PRO A 115 -17.27 -4.05 -6.51
C PRO A 115 -17.20 -2.57 -6.17
N GLN A 116 -16.85 -1.73 -7.15
CA GLN A 116 -16.89 -0.29 -6.97
C GLN A 116 -18.26 0.13 -6.43
N PRO A 117 -18.35 1.07 -5.47
CA PRO A 117 -19.62 1.57 -5.01
C PRO A 117 -20.39 2.08 -6.21
N LYS A 118 -21.51 1.41 -6.52
CA LYS A 118 -22.45 1.87 -7.54
C LYS A 118 -22.91 3.26 -7.09
N ILE A 119 -22.44 4.29 -7.79
CA ILE A 119 -23.07 5.61 -7.72
C ILE A 119 -24.54 5.34 -8.10
N PRO A 120 -25.51 5.61 -7.23
CA PRO A 120 -26.90 5.47 -7.64
C PRO A 120 -27.13 6.45 -8.79
N ASP A 121 -27.56 5.93 -9.94
CA ASP A 121 -27.95 6.73 -11.09
C ASP A 121 -29.01 7.75 -10.63
N GLU A 122 -28.62 9.02 -10.63
CA GLU A 122 -29.46 10.16 -10.25
C GLU A 122 -30.40 10.55 -11.43
N ASP A 123 -30.96 9.56 -12.13
CA ASP A 123 -31.80 9.72 -13.33
C ASP A 123 -33.18 9.05 -13.16
N ALA A 124 -33.78 9.18 -11.97
CA ALA A 124 -35.16 8.77 -11.71
C ALA A 124 -36.03 9.92 -11.15
N ALA A 125 -35.76 11.16 -11.56
CA ALA A 125 -36.56 12.31 -11.18
C ALA A 125 -36.87 13.25 -12.37
N SER A 126 -37.44 12.70 -13.45
CA SER A 126 -38.17 13.53 -14.42
C SER A 126 -39.10 12.68 -15.27
N CYS A 127 -40.28 12.33 -14.74
CA CYS A 127 -41.47 12.00 -15.52
C CYS A 127 -42.69 11.93 -14.59
N ALA A 128 -43.10 13.07 -14.04
CA ALA A 128 -44.42 13.25 -13.44
C ALA A 128 -44.79 14.74 -13.39
N THR A 129 -45.12 15.33 -14.54
CA THR A 129 -46.04 16.46 -14.71
C THR A 129 -46.18 16.74 -16.21
N ASP A 130 -47.21 16.21 -16.85
CA ASP A 130 -48.43 16.95 -17.24
C ASP A 130 -49.48 15.95 -17.78
#